data_AF-I2QRC9-F1
#
_entry.id   AF-I2QRC9-F1
#
_cell.length_a   1.000
_cell.length_b   1.000
_cell.length_c   1.000
_cell.angle_alpha   90.00
_cell.angle_beta   90.00
_cell.angle_gamma   90.00
#
_symmetry.space_group_name_H-M   'P 1'
#
loop_
_entity.id
_entity.type
_entity.pdbx_description
1 polymer ?
#
loop_
_entity_poly.entity_id
_entity_poly.type
_entity_poly.pdbx_seq_one_letter_code
_entity_poly.pdbx_strand_id
1 'polypeptide(L)'
;MSDEGFDITAYKMAAEALPHDYLCFLNTFSEIESDGWLRKLHDHASWADIGIARATASLESVRESMKSMSKAVWLCVQGIPYDPLIVERWGHEILRFAPHWLARRPPSLYRRARRPAGRVLALKLFALRPPSRQEVEDHFEIVCAKRGAIYAKLPSFPNPHIRTNAFMMRRPVFLEVLPPTLGTKEDCLEFESGHTSMTNSIVQRGLHAVVVGDDARAYHSSEWSSSKTFRSGAQENILVSDNRTRAFETMLPAGKKLYEHWTWHGSDNPA
;
A
#
# COMPACT_ATOMS: atom_id res chain seq x y z
N MET A 1 -0.86 -0.25 -18.17
CA MET A 1 -1.97 -1.17 -18.60
C MET A 1 -3.25 -0.35 -18.59
N SER A 2 -4.17 -0.51 -19.55
CA SER A 2 -5.46 0.24 -19.52
C SER A 2 -6.23 -0.08 -18.23
N ASP A 3 -6.85 0.95 -17.65
CA ASP A 3 -7.68 0.87 -16.44
C ASP A 3 -9.10 1.40 -16.69
N GLU A 4 -9.51 1.50 -17.96
CA GLU A 4 -10.82 1.97 -18.38
C GLU A 4 -11.95 1.09 -17.81
N GLY A 5 -12.92 1.71 -17.14
CA GLY A 5 -14.04 1.02 -16.49
C GLY A 5 -13.67 0.36 -15.16
N PHE A 6 -12.45 0.59 -14.65
CA PHE A 6 -11.98 0.09 -13.37
C PHE A 6 -11.51 1.23 -12.47
N ASP A 7 -11.46 0.95 -11.16
CA ASP A 7 -10.90 1.83 -10.14
C ASP A 7 -11.41 3.29 -10.26
N ILE A 8 -10.51 4.28 -10.36
CA ILE A 8 -10.84 5.70 -10.42
C ILE A 8 -11.55 6.07 -11.73
N THR A 9 -11.30 5.36 -12.85
CA THR A 9 -11.99 5.68 -14.11
C THR A 9 -13.47 5.35 -14.02
N ALA A 10 -13.84 4.26 -13.34
CA ALA A 10 -15.23 3.92 -13.03
C ALA A 10 -15.88 4.97 -12.13
N TYR A 11 -15.15 5.45 -11.12
CA TYR A 11 -15.62 6.52 -10.23
C TYR A 11 -15.84 7.83 -10.97
N LYS A 12 -14.94 8.20 -11.90
CA LYS A 12 -15.10 9.36 -12.78
C LYS A 12 -16.38 9.24 -13.61
N MET A 13 -16.58 8.12 -14.31
CA MET A 13 -17.78 7.90 -15.13
C MET A 13 -19.06 8.00 -14.30
N ALA A 14 -19.06 7.44 -13.08
CA ALA A 14 -20.20 7.55 -12.17
C ALA A 14 -20.44 9.00 -11.72
N ALA A 15 -19.39 9.75 -11.39
CA ALA A 15 -19.51 11.14 -10.94
C ALA A 15 -19.99 12.10 -12.04
N GLU A 16 -19.66 11.81 -13.29
CA GLU A 16 -20.16 12.56 -14.45
C GLU A 16 -21.64 12.26 -14.72
N ALA A 17 -22.08 11.02 -14.49
CA ALA A 17 -23.45 10.58 -14.76
C ALA A 17 -24.45 10.88 -13.63
N LEU A 18 -24.00 10.89 -12.37
CA LEU A 18 -24.88 11.00 -11.20
C LEU A 18 -25.10 12.48 -10.79
N PRO A 19 -26.34 12.88 -10.45
CA PRO A 19 -26.68 14.27 -10.10
C PRO A 19 -26.55 14.59 -8.61
N HIS A 20 -25.96 13.72 -7.79
CA HIS A 20 -25.93 13.87 -6.33
C HIS A 20 -24.86 14.88 -5.85
N ASP A 21 -25.13 15.57 -4.75
CA ASP A 21 -24.19 16.54 -4.16
C ASP A 21 -22.96 15.88 -3.54
N TYR A 22 -23.16 14.70 -2.95
CA TYR A 22 -22.11 13.87 -2.35
C TYR A 22 -22.04 12.52 -3.04
N LEU A 23 -20.82 12.04 -3.24
CA LEU A 23 -20.55 10.70 -3.75
C LEU A 23 -19.79 9.92 -2.70
N CYS A 24 -20.20 8.67 -2.48
CA CYS A 24 -19.49 7.71 -1.64
C CYS A 24 -19.00 6.57 -2.51
N PHE A 25 -17.69 6.38 -2.57
CA PHE A 25 -17.05 5.39 -3.44
C PHE A 25 -16.59 4.18 -2.64
N LEU A 26 -16.96 2.99 -3.11
CA LEU A 26 -16.59 1.70 -2.55
C LEU A 26 -16.07 0.80 -3.67
N ASN A 27 -15.03 0.03 -3.37
CA ASN A 27 -14.54 -1.03 -4.25
C ASN A 27 -15.25 -2.36 -3.94
N THR A 28 -15.04 -3.35 -4.80
CA THR A 28 -15.65 -4.68 -4.71
C THR A 28 -15.14 -5.55 -3.55
N PHE A 29 -14.12 -5.11 -2.82
CA PHE A 29 -13.60 -5.82 -1.65
C PHE A 29 -14.13 -5.26 -0.32
N SER A 30 -14.95 -4.20 -0.39
CA SER A 30 -15.44 -3.48 0.78
C SER A 30 -16.43 -4.33 1.59
N GLU A 31 -16.20 -4.41 2.89
CA GLU A 31 -17.11 -4.98 3.88
C GLU A 31 -17.38 -3.92 4.94
N ILE A 32 -18.66 -3.70 5.24
CA ILE A 32 -19.09 -2.70 6.22
C ILE A 32 -18.97 -3.31 7.61
N GLU A 33 -18.16 -2.72 8.47
CA GLU A 33 -17.85 -3.24 9.82
C GLU A 33 -18.62 -2.52 10.93
N SER A 34 -19.31 -1.44 10.60
CA SER A 34 -19.82 -0.49 11.59
C SER A 34 -21.22 0.02 11.28
N ASP A 35 -22.07 0.05 12.30
CA ASP A 35 -23.41 0.63 12.22
C ASP A 35 -23.35 2.14 11.96
N GLY A 36 -24.22 2.60 11.07
CA GLY A 36 -24.29 4.02 10.70
C GLY A 36 -23.05 4.55 9.97
N TRP A 37 -22.22 3.68 9.39
CA TRP A 37 -20.98 4.04 8.69
C TRP A 37 -21.16 5.19 7.67
N LEU A 38 -22.24 5.15 6.87
CA LEU A 38 -22.48 6.15 5.84
C LEU A 38 -22.79 7.51 6.46
N ARG A 39 -23.53 7.53 7.58
CA ARG A 39 -23.79 8.75 8.35
C ARG A 39 -22.50 9.29 8.95
N LYS A 40 -21.67 8.44 9.57
CA LYS A 40 -20.37 8.85 10.13
C LYS A 40 -19.48 9.51 9.07
N LEU A 41 -19.42 8.96 7.85
CA LEU A 41 -18.69 9.60 6.73
C LEU A 41 -19.34 10.93 6.30
N HIS A 42 -20.66 10.94 6.14
CA HIS A 42 -21.40 12.10 5.65
C HIS A 42 -21.34 13.29 6.61
N ASP A 43 -21.51 13.04 7.91
CA ASP A 43 -21.49 14.09 8.94
C ASP A 43 -20.20 14.92 8.84
N HIS A 44 -19.06 14.28 8.62
CA HIS A 44 -17.76 14.95 8.42
C HIS A 44 -17.56 15.48 7.00
N ALA A 45 -17.94 14.73 5.96
CA ALA A 45 -17.83 15.20 4.56
C ALA A 45 -18.66 16.48 4.30
N SER A 46 -19.72 16.70 5.10
CA SER A 46 -20.60 17.85 4.97
C SER A 46 -20.01 19.16 5.49
N TRP A 47 -18.95 19.10 6.30
CA TRP A 47 -18.27 20.28 6.83
C TRP A 47 -17.60 21.08 5.70
N ALA A 48 -17.68 22.40 5.78
CA ALA A 48 -17.30 23.30 4.68
C ALA A 48 -15.80 23.25 4.35
N ASP A 49 -14.97 22.99 5.34
CA ASP A 49 -13.52 22.89 5.27
C ASP A 49 -13.02 21.47 4.97
N ILE A 50 -13.90 20.46 4.92
CA ILE A 50 -13.55 19.08 4.58
C ILE A 50 -13.80 18.84 3.09
N GLY A 51 -12.73 18.48 2.37
CA GLY A 51 -12.81 18.10 0.96
C GLY A 51 -13.04 16.61 0.75
N ILE A 52 -12.61 15.77 1.69
CA ILE A 52 -12.77 14.31 1.62
C ILE A 52 -12.79 13.69 3.03
N ALA A 53 -13.74 12.81 3.28
CA ALA A 53 -13.83 11.97 4.48
C ALA A 53 -13.72 10.50 4.10
N ARG A 54 -12.90 9.71 4.80
CA ARG A 54 -12.61 8.32 4.41
C ARG A 54 -12.45 7.37 5.59
N ALA A 55 -12.76 6.09 5.40
CA ALA A 55 -12.56 5.05 6.42
C ALA A 55 -11.09 4.75 6.78
N THR A 56 -10.15 4.85 5.84
CA THR A 56 -8.72 4.57 6.07
C THR A 56 -7.81 5.63 5.44
N ALA A 57 -6.53 5.68 5.79
CA ALA A 57 -5.50 6.47 5.09
C ALA A 57 -4.11 5.92 5.36
N SER A 58 -3.08 6.56 4.81
CA SER A 58 -1.69 6.14 4.94
C SER A 58 -0.74 7.33 4.78
N LEU A 59 0.43 7.26 5.43
CA LEU A 59 1.57 8.14 5.16
C LEU A 59 2.64 7.44 4.31
N GLU A 60 2.37 6.22 3.84
CA GLU A 60 3.33 5.34 3.18
C GLU A 60 3.95 5.95 1.93
N SER A 61 5.28 5.87 1.84
CA SER A 61 5.99 5.99 0.57
C SER A 61 5.87 4.70 -0.21
N VAL A 62 4.90 4.65 -1.14
CA VAL A 62 4.70 3.49 -2.04
C VAL A 62 6.00 3.17 -2.79
N ARG A 63 6.80 4.19 -3.14
CA ARG A 63 8.10 4.01 -3.78
C ARG A 63 9.05 3.18 -2.91
N GLU A 64 9.20 3.56 -1.65
CA GLU A 64 10.14 2.92 -0.74
C GLU A 64 9.68 1.53 -0.31
N SER A 65 8.38 1.38 0.02
CA SER A 65 7.82 0.08 0.41
C SER A 65 7.87 -0.92 -0.75
N MET A 66 7.52 -0.50 -1.97
CA MET A 66 7.62 -1.33 -3.16
C MET A 66 9.06 -1.71 -3.49
N LYS A 67 10.01 -0.78 -3.31
CA LYS A 67 11.44 -1.07 -3.49
C LYS A 67 11.91 -2.12 -2.48
N SER A 68 11.57 -1.95 -1.21
CA SER A 68 11.93 -2.88 -0.14
C SER A 68 11.34 -4.28 -0.38
N MET A 69 10.04 -4.35 -0.71
CA MET A 69 9.36 -5.60 -1.06
C MET A 69 9.96 -6.27 -2.30
N SER A 70 10.18 -5.49 -3.37
CA SER A 70 10.74 -6.01 -4.62
C SER A 70 12.11 -6.63 -4.39
N LYS A 71 12.91 -6.08 -3.46
CA LYS A 71 14.21 -6.65 -3.08
C LYS A 71 14.09 -7.99 -2.39
N ALA A 72 13.22 -8.09 -1.38
CA ALA A 72 13.00 -9.34 -0.65
C ALA A 72 12.54 -10.46 -1.60
N VAL A 73 11.55 -10.15 -2.46
CA VAL A 73 11.06 -11.08 -3.48
C VAL A 73 12.16 -11.42 -4.48
N TRP A 74 12.90 -10.43 -4.98
CA TRP A 74 13.97 -10.65 -5.95
C TRP A 74 15.05 -11.59 -5.40
N LEU A 75 15.49 -11.40 -4.16
CA LEU A 75 16.46 -12.30 -3.51
C LEU A 75 15.93 -13.73 -3.41
N CYS A 76 14.66 -13.91 -3.03
CA CYS A 76 14.03 -15.24 -2.99
C CYS A 76 13.98 -15.89 -4.38
N VAL A 77 13.66 -15.13 -5.43
CA VAL A 77 13.68 -15.58 -6.82
C VAL A 77 15.09 -15.95 -7.29
N GLN A 78 16.13 -15.24 -6.82
CA GLN A 78 17.54 -15.61 -7.08
C GLN A 78 17.94 -16.92 -6.36
N GLY A 79 17.10 -17.43 -5.47
CA GLY A 79 17.28 -18.73 -4.86
C GLY A 79 18.22 -18.71 -3.66
N ILE A 80 18.27 -17.60 -2.90
CA ILE A 80 18.97 -17.53 -1.62
C ILE A 80 18.57 -18.70 -0.69
N PRO A 81 19.42 -19.11 0.27
CA PRO A 81 19.04 -20.13 1.25
C PRO A 81 17.74 -19.77 1.97
N TYR A 82 16.95 -20.80 2.30
CA TYR A 82 15.75 -20.60 3.11
C TYR A 82 16.12 -20.00 4.47
N ASP A 83 15.42 -18.94 4.85
CA ASP A 83 15.58 -18.27 6.15
C ASP A 83 14.19 -18.04 6.77
N PRO A 84 13.90 -18.59 7.96
CA PRO A 84 12.62 -18.38 8.63
C PRO A 84 12.35 -16.91 8.98
N LEU A 85 13.38 -16.08 9.21
CA LEU A 85 13.21 -14.65 9.50
C LEU A 85 12.68 -13.88 8.29
N ILE A 86 13.10 -14.30 7.09
CA ILE A 86 12.53 -13.76 5.85
C ILE A 86 11.05 -14.14 5.75
N VAL A 87 10.66 -15.37 6.11
CA VAL A 87 9.25 -15.77 6.13
C VAL A 87 8.45 -15.00 7.17
N GLU A 88 9.00 -14.80 8.36
CA GLU A 88 8.34 -14.07 9.45
C GLU A 88 7.99 -12.64 9.04
N ARG A 89 8.90 -11.98 8.31
CA ARG A 89 8.78 -10.59 7.89
C ARG A 89 8.07 -10.41 6.55
N TRP A 90 8.30 -11.31 5.61
CA TRP A 90 7.93 -11.18 4.19
C TRP A 90 7.03 -12.29 3.66
N GLY A 91 6.60 -13.22 4.53
CA GLY A 91 5.88 -14.44 4.12
C GLY A 91 4.65 -14.16 3.25
N HIS A 92 3.90 -13.10 3.55
CA HIS A 92 2.75 -12.67 2.76
C HIS A 92 3.12 -12.38 1.29
N GLU A 93 4.17 -11.60 1.06
CA GLU A 93 4.59 -11.22 -0.30
C GLU A 93 5.34 -12.33 -1.02
N ILE A 94 6.14 -13.11 -0.30
CA ILE A 94 6.87 -14.24 -0.87
C ILE A 94 5.89 -15.34 -1.31
N LEU A 95 4.83 -15.59 -0.55
CA LEU A 95 3.78 -16.54 -0.95
C LEU A 95 3.16 -16.16 -2.30
N ARG A 96 2.97 -14.86 -2.52
CA ARG A 96 2.37 -14.33 -3.74
C ARG A 96 3.33 -14.34 -4.92
N PHE A 97 4.58 -13.94 -4.73
CA PHE A 97 5.50 -13.65 -5.83
C PHE A 97 6.66 -14.63 -5.99
N ALA A 98 6.98 -15.41 -4.95
CA ALA A 98 8.04 -16.42 -4.96
C ALA A 98 7.65 -17.71 -4.21
N PRO A 99 6.47 -18.33 -4.48
CA PRO A 99 5.98 -19.48 -3.73
C PRO A 99 6.93 -20.68 -3.80
N HIS A 100 7.65 -20.85 -4.90
CA HIS A 100 8.64 -21.93 -5.05
C HIS A 100 9.79 -21.82 -4.06
N TRP A 101 10.17 -20.61 -3.64
CA TRP A 101 11.20 -20.43 -2.62
C TRP A 101 10.71 -20.90 -1.25
N LEU A 102 9.45 -20.64 -0.90
CA LEU A 102 8.82 -21.14 0.34
C LEU A 102 8.72 -22.66 0.36
N ALA A 103 8.47 -23.30 -0.79
CA ALA A 103 8.43 -24.75 -0.92
C ALA A 103 9.77 -25.43 -0.60
N ARG A 104 10.89 -24.68 -0.57
CA ARG A 104 12.22 -25.17 -0.15
C ARG A 104 12.37 -25.26 1.37
N ARG A 105 11.31 -24.95 2.13
CA ARG A 105 11.29 -25.10 3.59
C ARG A 105 11.74 -26.52 3.96
N PRO A 106 12.77 -26.66 4.81
CA PRO A 106 13.19 -27.98 5.26
C PRO A 106 12.07 -28.65 6.06
N PRO A 107 11.86 -29.98 5.92
CA PRO A 107 10.91 -30.73 6.75
C PRO A 107 11.17 -30.51 8.24
N SER A 108 10.10 -30.45 9.05
CA SER A 108 10.09 -29.85 10.40
C SER A 108 10.84 -30.59 11.52
N LEU A 109 11.57 -31.67 11.26
CA LEU A 109 12.38 -32.35 12.29
C LEU A 109 13.70 -32.86 11.68
N TYR A 110 14.83 -32.36 12.20
CA TYR A 110 16.18 -32.88 11.96
C TYR A 110 16.78 -32.73 10.54
N ARG A 111 17.69 -31.76 10.37
CA ARG A 111 19.16 -31.99 10.43
C ARG A 111 19.95 -30.74 10.03
N ARG A 112 20.87 -30.38 10.93
CA ARG A 112 22.24 -30.00 10.54
C ARG A 112 22.76 -31.04 9.54
N ALA A 113 22.86 -30.66 8.27
CA ALA A 113 23.82 -31.23 7.34
C ALA A 113 24.05 -30.19 6.24
N ARG A 114 25.16 -29.45 6.36
CA ARG A 114 25.83 -28.89 5.18
C ARG A 114 26.05 -30.05 4.20
N ARG A 115 25.37 -30.04 3.06
CA ARG A 115 25.77 -30.78 1.86
C ARG A 115 25.73 -29.85 0.66
N PRO A 116 26.75 -29.88 -0.21
CA PRO A 116 26.88 -28.92 -1.29
C PRO A 116 26.18 -29.35 -2.58
N ALA A 117 25.88 -28.33 -3.35
CA ALA A 117 25.72 -28.28 -4.81
C ALA A 117 24.52 -28.98 -5.46
N GLY A 118 23.54 -28.14 -5.81
CA GLY A 118 22.80 -28.23 -7.07
C GLY A 118 22.63 -26.81 -7.63
N ARG A 119 23.64 -26.33 -8.38
CA ARG A 119 23.57 -25.13 -9.25
C ARG A 119 22.51 -25.40 -10.34
N VAL A 120 21.80 -24.41 -10.86
CA VAL A 120 22.16 -23.55 -12.02
C VAL A 120 20.95 -22.60 -12.16
N LEU A 121 21.01 -21.25 -12.15
CA LEU A 121 21.55 -20.39 -13.21
C LEU A 121 21.78 -18.92 -12.77
N ALA A 122 21.42 -18.50 -11.54
CA ALA A 122 21.55 -17.10 -11.09
C ALA A 122 22.95 -16.70 -10.57
N LEU A 123 23.81 -17.67 -10.30
CA LEU A 123 25.14 -17.49 -9.67
C LEU A 123 26.30 -17.55 -10.68
N LYS A 124 26.13 -17.06 -11.92
CA LYS A 124 27.27 -16.88 -12.84
C LYS A 124 28.05 -15.57 -12.61
N LEU A 125 27.51 -14.60 -11.86
CA LEU A 125 28.25 -13.41 -11.44
C LEU A 125 29.08 -13.61 -10.14
N PHE A 126 28.75 -14.60 -9.32
CA PHE A 126 29.21 -14.71 -7.91
C PHE A 126 30.04 -15.96 -7.61
N ALA A 127 30.64 -16.56 -8.64
CA ALA A 127 31.21 -17.91 -8.55
C ALA A 127 32.58 -18.03 -7.84
N LEU A 128 33.23 -16.93 -7.42
CA LEU A 128 34.53 -16.98 -6.73
C LEU A 128 34.53 -16.30 -5.35
N ARG A 129 33.59 -15.38 -5.10
CA ARG A 129 33.42 -14.67 -3.83
C ARG A 129 31.92 -14.38 -3.68
N PRO A 130 31.29 -14.67 -2.53
CA PRO A 130 29.93 -14.21 -2.28
C PRO A 130 29.93 -12.68 -2.33
N PRO A 131 28.97 -12.05 -3.03
CA PRO A 131 28.95 -10.61 -3.13
C PRO A 131 28.85 -9.99 -1.75
N SER A 132 29.58 -8.90 -1.58
CA SER A 132 29.32 -7.96 -0.50
C SER A 132 27.89 -7.46 -0.55
N ARG A 133 27.39 -6.98 0.59
CA ARG A 133 26.08 -6.32 0.67
C ARG A 133 25.94 -5.20 -0.35
N GLN A 134 27.01 -4.44 -0.60
CA GLN A 134 27.02 -3.35 -1.56
C GLN A 134 26.86 -3.84 -3.00
N GLU A 135 27.57 -4.90 -3.40
CA GLU A 135 27.43 -5.47 -4.75
C GLU A 135 26.02 -6.02 -5.01
N VAL A 136 25.36 -6.55 -3.99
CA VAL A 136 23.94 -6.94 -4.06
C VAL A 136 23.04 -5.72 -4.20
N GLU A 137 23.32 -4.65 -3.47
CA GLU A 137 22.59 -3.38 -3.55
C GLU A 137 22.68 -2.79 -4.95
N ASP A 138 23.89 -2.62 -5.47
CA ASP A 138 24.15 -2.01 -6.77
C ASP A 138 23.48 -2.82 -7.90
N HIS A 139 23.53 -4.16 -7.81
CA HIS A 139 22.85 -5.01 -8.76
C HIS A 139 21.33 -4.89 -8.67
N PHE A 140 20.79 -4.81 -7.44
CA PHE A 140 19.36 -4.59 -7.24
C PHE A 140 18.93 -3.23 -7.80
N GLU A 141 19.71 -2.17 -7.62
CA GLU A 141 19.42 -0.85 -8.23
C GLU A 141 19.35 -0.94 -9.76
N ILE A 142 20.21 -1.72 -10.41
CA ILE A 142 20.15 -1.92 -11.87
C ILE A 142 18.86 -2.67 -12.26
N VAL A 143 18.48 -3.71 -11.51
CA VAL A 143 17.24 -4.47 -11.75
C VAL A 143 16.01 -3.60 -11.52
N CYS A 144 16.03 -2.79 -10.45
CA CYS A 144 15.00 -1.82 -10.13
C CYS A 144 14.92 -0.72 -11.18
N ALA A 145 16.04 -0.17 -11.66
CA ALA A 145 16.04 0.86 -12.71
C ALA A 145 15.39 0.35 -14.00
N LYS A 146 15.59 -0.94 -14.34
CA LYS A 146 14.93 -1.58 -15.50
C LYS A 146 13.43 -1.83 -15.30
N ARG A 147 12.94 -1.94 -14.06
CA ARG A 147 11.53 -2.21 -13.70
C ARG A 147 10.77 -1.00 -13.15
N GLY A 148 11.47 0.04 -12.71
CA GLY A 148 11.04 0.98 -11.67
C GLY A 148 10.72 2.38 -12.16
N ALA A 149 10.53 2.58 -13.46
CA ALA A 149 10.11 3.86 -14.01
C ALA A 149 8.76 4.34 -13.42
N ILE A 150 7.89 3.40 -13.01
CA ILE A 150 6.54 3.71 -12.53
C ILE A 150 6.57 4.35 -11.13
N TYR A 151 7.38 3.81 -10.21
CA TYR A 151 7.40 4.30 -8.81
C TYR A 151 8.41 5.42 -8.56
N ALA A 152 9.32 5.69 -9.51
CA ALA A 152 10.32 6.74 -9.38
C ALA A 152 9.69 8.15 -9.26
N LYS A 153 8.46 8.31 -9.75
CA LYS A 153 7.69 9.57 -9.71
C LYS A 153 6.88 9.76 -8.43
N LEU A 154 6.82 8.76 -7.55
CA LEU A 154 6.04 8.86 -6.32
C LEU A 154 6.84 9.54 -5.20
N PRO A 155 6.17 10.32 -4.32
CA PRO A 155 6.83 11.02 -3.22
C PRO A 155 7.52 10.06 -2.23
N SER A 156 8.54 10.58 -1.55
CA SER A 156 9.16 9.93 -0.39
C SER A 156 8.27 10.02 0.85
N PHE A 157 8.64 9.30 1.90
CA PHE A 157 7.93 9.41 3.18
C PHE A 157 8.22 10.78 3.84
N PRO A 158 7.26 11.40 4.56
CA PRO A 158 5.85 11.02 4.64
C PRO A 158 5.08 11.44 3.38
N ASN A 159 4.18 10.59 2.93
CA ASN A 159 3.30 10.84 1.79
C ASN A 159 1.84 10.66 2.22
N PRO A 160 1.20 11.69 2.82
CA PRO A 160 -0.17 11.57 3.26
C PRO A 160 -1.11 11.38 2.06
N HIS A 161 -1.75 10.21 2.00
CA HIS A 161 -2.78 9.94 1.02
C HIS A 161 -3.95 9.14 1.61
N ILE A 162 -5.13 9.55 1.17
CA ILE A 162 -6.37 8.81 1.22
C ILE A 162 -6.29 7.72 0.14
N ARG A 163 -6.39 6.44 0.49
CA ARG A 163 -6.45 5.34 -0.51
C ARG A 163 -7.79 5.36 -1.26
N THR A 164 -7.89 4.74 -2.42
CA THR A 164 -9.07 4.92 -3.30
C THR A 164 -10.24 3.95 -2.98
N ASN A 165 -10.66 3.88 -1.71
CA ASN A 165 -11.78 3.02 -1.28
C ASN A 165 -12.51 3.55 -0.02
N ALA A 166 -13.84 3.47 0.06
CA ALA A 166 -14.62 3.86 1.24
C ALA A 166 -14.42 5.33 1.65
N PHE A 167 -14.51 6.23 0.66
CA PHE A 167 -14.42 7.67 0.87
C PHE A 167 -15.65 8.39 0.33
N MET A 168 -15.97 9.52 0.96
CA MET A 168 -17.05 10.41 0.60
C MET A 168 -16.52 11.83 0.37
N MET A 169 -17.03 12.48 -0.67
CA MET A 169 -16.71 13.87 -0.97
C MET A 169 -17.81 14.55 -1.78
N ARG A 170 -17.76 15.88 -1.85
CA ARG A 170 -18.64 16.68 -2.70
C ARG A 170 -18.34 16.38 -4.17
N ARG A 171 -19.38 16.14 -4.97
CA ARG A 171 -19.24 15.84 -6.41
C ARG A 171 -18.46 16.91 -7.18
N PRO A 172 -18.72 18.24 -7.01
CA PRO A 172 -17.94 19.26 -7.70
C PRO A 172 -16.44 19.18 -7.38
N VAL A 173 -16.09 18.99 -6.10
CA VAL A 173 -14.70 18.85 -5.67
C VAL A 173 -14.05 17.64 -6.31
N PHE A 174 -14.75 16.49 -6.39
CA PHE A 174 -14.21 15.30 -7.05
C PHE A 174 -13.91 15.54 -8.52
N LEU A 175 -14.87 16.12 -9.25
CA LEU A 175 -14.70 16.41 -10.67
C LEU A 175 -13.58 17.42 -10.94
N GLU A 176 -13.38 18.39 -10.06
CA GLU A 176 -12.32 19.40 -10.17
C GLU A 176 -10.91 18.89 -9.86
N VAL A 177 -10.77 17.85 -9.03
CA VAL A 177 -9.46 17.28 -8.69
C VAL A 177 -9.02 16.18 -9.66
N LEU A 178 -9.91 15.67 -10.51
CA LEU A 178 -9.57 14.66 -11.51
C LEU A 178 -8.51 15.21 -12.50
N PRO A 179 -7.50 14.39 -12.84
CA PRO A 179 -6.49 14.79 -13.82
C PRO A 179 -7.10 14.81 -15.24
N PRO A 180 -6.49 15.57 -16.16
CA PRO A 180 -6.97 15.64 -17.55
C PRO A 180 -6.88 14.29 -18.27
N THR A 181 -5.91 13.46 -17.89
CA THR A 181 -5.70 12.11 -18.41
C THR A 181 -5.72 11.10 -17.27
N LEU A 182 -6.59 10.11 -17.39
CA LEU A 182 -6.70 8.99 -16.47
C LEU A 182 -7.13 7.77 -17.28
N GLY A 183 -6.18 6.95 -17.70
CA GLY A 183 -6.47 5.79 -18.55
C GLY A 183 -5.66 4.54 -18.22
N THR A 184 -4.64 4.67 -17.38
CA THR A 184 -3.78 3.56 -17.01
C THR A 184 -3.71 3.36 -15.51
N LYS A 185 -3.31 2.14 -15.09
CA LYS A 185 -3.07 1.83 -13.68
C LYS A 185 -2.00 2.73 -13.05
N GLU A 186 -1.05 3.14 -13.87
CA GLU A 186 0.00 4.07 -13.48
C GLU A 186 -0.58 5.46 -13.18
N ASP A 187 -1.52 5.95 -13.99
CA ASP A 187 -2.23 7.22 -13.75
C ASP A 187 -3.09 7.14 -12.47
N CYS A 188 -3.79 6.02 -12.27
CA CYS A 188 -4.59 5.77 -11.07
C CYS A 188 -3.73 5.77 -9.79
N LEU A 189 -2.54 5.16 -9.85
CA LEU A 189 -1.58 5.18 -8.75
C LEU A 189 -1.03 6.59 -8.48
N GLU A 190 -0.76 7.37 -9.52
CA GLU A 190 -0.33 8.77 -9.40
C GLU A 190 -1.46 9.65 -8.84
N PHE A 191 -2.70 9.38 -9.19
CA PHE A 191 -3.86 10.05 -8.59
C PHE A 191 -4.05 9.69 -7.11
N GLU A 192 -3.82 8.43 -6.70
CA GLU A 192 -3.92 8.04 -5.29
C GLU A 192 -2.77 8.61 -4.45
N SER A 193 -1.53 8.48 -4.91
CA SER A 193 -0.32 8.66 -4.08
C SER A 193 0.76 9.57 -4.68
N GLY A 194 0.55 10.15 -5.86
CA GLY A 194 1.53 11.01 -6.53
C GLY A 194 1.67 12.41 -5.93
N HIS A 195 2.60 13.20 -6.49
CA HIS A 195 2.81 14.59 -6.07
C HIS A 195 1.56 15.46 -6.24
N THR A 196 0.77 15.21 -7.29
CA THR A 196 -0.50 15.88 -7.58
C THR A 196 -1.70 14.98 -7.26
N SER A 197 -1.58 14.10 -6.26
CA SER A 197 -2.64 13.18 -5.84
C SER A 197 -3.95 13.91 -5.50
N MET A 198 -5.05 13.15 -5.45
CA MET A 198 -6.35 13.64 -4.97
C MET A 198 -6.22 14.34 -3.61
N THR A 199 -5.49 13.74 -2.68
CA THR A 199 -5.28 14.29 -1.33
C THR A 199 -4.55 15.63 -1.40
N ASN A 200 -3.44 15.70 -2.14
CA ASN A 200 -2.67 16.94 -2.27
C ASN A 200 -3.45 18.02 -3.01
N SER A 201 -4.22 17.65 -4.03
CA SER A 201 -5.08 18.56 -4.78
C SER A 201 -6.18 19.17 -3.90
N ILE A 202 -6.74 18.40 -2.97
CA ILE A 202 -7.70 18.89 -1.98
C ILE A 202 -7.03 19.87 -1.01
N VAL A 203 -5.86 19.51 -0.47
CA VAL A 203 -5.10 20.36 0.46
C VAL A 203 -4.68 21.69 -0.18
N GLN A 204 -4.25 21.68 -1.44
CA GLN A 204 -3.90 22.89 -2.18
C GLN A 204 -5.07 23.87 -2.38
N ARG A 205 -6.31 23.39 -2.29
CA ARG A 205 -7.54 24.21 -2.33
C ARG A 205 -7.92 24.77 -0.96
N GLY A 206 -7.12 24.54 0.08
CA GLY A 206 -7.42 24.97 1.45
C GLY A 206 -8.44 24.09 2.17
N LEU A 207 -8.71 22.89 1.64
CA LEU A 207 -9.60 21.90 2.25
C LEU A 207 -8.80 20.82 2.97
N HIS A 208 -9.44 20.12 3.90
CA HIS A 208 -8.84 19.05 4.67
C HIS A 208 -9.28 17.67 4.18
N ALA A 209 -8.35 16.72 4.28
CA ALA A 209 -8.62 15.29 4.14
C ALA A 209 -8.64 14.65 5.52
N VAL A 210 -9.72 13.95 5.85
CA VAL A 210 -9.89 13.34 7.17
C VAL A 210 -10.16 11.84 7.09
N VAL A 211 -9.66 11.13 8.08
CA VAL A 211 -10.02 9.73 8.34
C VAL A 211 -11.15 9.71 9.36
N VAL A 212 -12.18 8.93 9.11
CA VAL A 212 -13.32 8.74 10.01
C VAL A 212 -13.28 7.31 10.53
N GLY A 213 -13.21 7.17 11.86
CA GLY A 213 -13.23 5.89 12.54
C GLY A 213 -14.64 5.39 12.88
N ASP A 214 -14.71 4.16 13.37
CA ASP A 214 -15.91 3.62 14.01
C ASP A 214 -16.39 4.47 15.19
N ASP A 215 -15.45 5.09 15.92
CA ASP A 215 -15.70 6.05 17.00
C ASP A 215 -16.39 7.36 16.57
N ALA A 216 -16.71 7.48 15.28
CA ALA A 216 -17.34 8.64 14.65
C ALA A 216 -16.51 9.93 14.73
N ARG A 217 -15.22 9.84 15.05
CA ARG A 217 -14.30 10.99 15.07
C ARG A 217 -13.63 11.15 13.72
N ALA A 218 -13.41 12.40 13.31
CA ALA A 218 -12.54 12.75 12.21
C ALA A 218 -11.11 12.98 12.73
N TYR A 219 -10.14 12.42 12.01
CA TYR A 219 -8.71 12.52 12.28
C TYR A 219 -8.05 13.27 11.12
N HIS A 220 -7.38 14.38 11.43
CA HIS A 220 -6.58 15.11 10.44
C HIS A 220 -5.29 14.35 10.10
N SER A 221 -4.59 14.75 9.04
CA SER A 221 -3.39 14.05 8.56
C SER A 221 -2.30 13.86 9.61
N SER A 222 -2.15 14.81 10.55
CA SER A 222 -1.25 14.70 11.70
C SER A 222 -1.65 13.63 12.73
N GLU A 223 -2.90 13.17 12.69
CA GLU A 223 -3.52 12.23 13.64
C GLU A 223 -3.83 10.87 13.00
N TRP A 224 -3.58 10.69 11.70
CA TRP A 224 -3.95 9.43 11.02
C TRP A 224 -3.28 8.19 11.64
N SER A 225 -2.04 8.31 12.12
CA SER A 225 -1.32 7.21 12.77
C SER A 225 -1.94 6.78 14.11
N SER A 226 -2.66 7.67 14.80
CA SER A 226 -3.35 7.35 16.05
C SER A 226 -4.80 6.91 15.84
N SER A 227 -5.33 7.03 14.61
CA SER A 227 -6.72 6.68 14.29
C SER A 227 -7.03 5.18 14.40
N LYS A 228 -6.00 4.31 14.34
CA LYS A 228 -6.12 2.84 14.36
C LYS A 228 -7.05 2.26 13.28
N THR A 229 -7.25 2.95 12.16
CA THR A 229 -8.14 2.50 11.08
C THR A 229 -7.45 1.67 10.01
N PHE A 230 -6.11 1.69 9.91
CA PHE A 230 -5.37 0.97 8.87
C PHE A 230 -4.00 0.54 9.37
N ARG A 231 -3.66 -0.75 9.23
CA ARG A 231 -2.32 -1.30 9.52
C ARG A 231 -1.72 -0.77 10.83
N SER A 232 -2.52 -0.74 11.89
CA SER A 232 -2.10 -0.27 13.21
C SER A 232 -2.81 -1.10 14.27
N GLY A 233 -2.06 -1.56 15.27
CA GLY A 233 -2.61 -2.40 16.35
C GLY A 233 -3.45 -3.56 15.83
N ALA A 234 -4.66 -3.71 16.38
CA ALA A 234 -5.67 -4.68 15.94
C ALA A 234 -6.71 -4.09 14.95
N GLN A 235 -6.44 -2.91 14.38
CA GLN A 235 -7.36 -2.16 13.52
C GLN A 235 -8.75 -1.89 14.16
N GLU A 236 -8.73 -1.56 15.45
CA GLU A 236 -9.89 -1.49 16.34
C GLU A 236 -10.95 -0.43 15.94
N ASN A 237 -10.60 0.50 15.05
CA ASN A 237 -11.44 1.63 14.68
C ASN A 237 -11.88 1.60 13.21
N ILE A 238 -11.83 0.42 12.56
CA ILE A 238 -12.24 0.27 11.16
C ILE A 238 -13.74 0.55 10.99
N LEU A 239 -14.04 1.40 10.02
CA LEU A 239 -15.42 1.65 9.57
C LEU A 239 -15.83 0.73 8.41
N VAL A 240 -14.92 0.54 7.45
CA VAL A 240 -15.09 -0.30 6.26
C VAL A 240 -13.78 -1.04 6.03
N SER A 241 -13.82 -2.38 6.01
CA SER A 241 -12.67 -3.22 5.72
C SER A 241 -12.57 -3.50 4.22
N ASP A 242 -11.35 -3.76 3.74
CA ASP A 242 -11.05 -4.23 2.40
C ASP A 242 -10.01 -5.36 2.39
N ASN A 243 -9.65 -5.83 1.19
CA ASN A 243 -8.65 -6.88 1.03
C ASN A 243 -7.26 -6.54 1.63
N ARG A 244 -6.90 -5.26 1.80
CA ARG A 244 -5.64 -4.84 2.42
C ARG A 244 -5.71 -4.87 3.94
N THR A 245 -6.83 -4.45 4.52
CA THR A 245 -7.06 -4.58 5.98
C THR A 245 -7.09 -6.05 6.40
N ARG A 246 -7.78 -6.92 5.66
CA ARG A 246 -7.82 -8.37 5.93
C ARG A 246 -6.47 -9.04 5.71
N ALA A 247 -5.73 -8.65 4.65
CA ALA A 247 -4.37 -9.14 4.44
C ALA A 247 -3.48 -8.83 5.65
N PHE A 248 -3.54 -7.60 6.17
CA PHE A 248 -2.77 -7.21 7.36
C PHE A 248 -3.12 -8.06 8.59
N GLU A 249 -4.39 -8.37 8.83
CA GLU A 249 -4.81 -9.20 9.96
C GLU A 249 -4.20 -10.60 9.97
N THR A 250 -4.08 -11.20 8.78
CA THR A 250 -3.50 -12.55 8.61
C THR A 250 -1.97 -12.59 8.64
N MET A 251 -1.29 -11.44 8.68
CA MET A 251 0.17 -11.39 8.72
C MET A 251 0.73 -11.87 10.07
N LEU A 252 1.93 -12.46 10.01
CA LEU A 252 2.72 -12.77 11.19
C LEU A 252 3.14 -11.48 11.93
N PRO A 253 3.45 -11.54 13.24
CA PRO A 253 3.77 -10.35 14.03
C PRO A 253 4.89 -9.48 13.46
N ALA A 254 5.98 -10.06 12.95
CA ALA A 254 7.05 -9.27 12.33
C ALA A 254 6.63 -8.60 11.02
N GLY A 255 5.79 -9.27 10.22
CA GLY A 255 5.15 -8.68 9.03
C GLY A 255 4.23 -7.52 9.40
N LYS A 256 3.37 -7.67 10.42
CA LYS A 256 2.52 -6.59 10.92
C LYS A 256 3.34 -5.37 11.32
N LYS A 257 4.40 -5.57 12.12
CA LYS A 257 5.33 -4.49 12.51
C LYS A 257 5.98 -3.80 11.31
N LEU A 258 6.40 -4.56 10.29
CA LEU A 258 7.00 -3.99 9.09
C LEU A 258 6.00 -3.10 8.32
N TYR A 259 4.78 -3.59 8.11
CA TYR A 259 3.75 -2.88 7.36
C TYR A 259 3.23 -1.65 8.11
N GLU A 260 3.06 -1.76 9.43
CA GLU A 260 2.76 -0.62 10.30
C GLU A 260 3.87 0.44 10.21
N HIS A 261 5.13 0.01 10.24
CA HIS A 261 6.27 0.91 10.13
C HIS A 261 6.30 1.66 8.79
N TRP A 262 6.11 0.97 7.67
CA TRP A 262 6.03 1.63 6.36
C TRP A 262 4.87 2.60 6.23
N THR A 263 3.72 2.24 6.80
CA THR A 263 2.52 3.05 6.70
C THR A 263 2.61 4.31 7.57
N TRP A 264 3.23 4.26 8.75
CA TRP A 264 3.16 5.36 9.72
C TRP A 264 4.49 5.98 10.15
N HIS A 265 5.63 5.34 9.86
CA HIS A 265 6.94 5.74 10.37
C HIS A 265 8.04 5.87 9.30
N GLY A 266 7.85 5.29 8.12
CA GLY A 266 8.77 5.38 6.98
C GLY A 266 9.47 4.06 6.66
N SER A 267 10.47 4.11 5.77
CA SER A 267 11.19 2.91 5.29
C SER A 267 12.50 2.62 6.00
N ASP A 268 12.90 3.47 6.95
CA ASP A 268 14.02 3.19 7.83
C ASP A 268 13.71 1.89 8.57
N ASN A 269 14.58 0.89 8.43
CA ASN A 269 14.30 -0.44 8.96
C ASN A 269 14.16 -0.33 10.49
N PRO A 270 13.03 -0.76 11.10
CA PRO A 270 12.95 -0.79 12.55
C PRO A 270 14.07 -1.73 13.04
N ALA A 271 14.95 -1.16 13.88
CA ALA A 271 16.13 -1.84 14.42
C ALA A 271 15.78 -3.18 15.07
#